data_AF-A0A7Y5KBE7-F1
#
_entry.id   AF-A0A7Y5KBE7-F1
#
_cell.length_a   1.000
_cell.length_b   1.000
_cell.length_c   1.000
_cell.angle_alpha   90.00
_cell.angle_beta   90.00
_cell.angle_gamma   90.00
#
_symmetry.space_group_name_H-M   'P 1'
#
loop_
_entity.id
_entity.type
_entity.pdbx_description
1 polymer ?
#
loop_
_entity_poly.entity_id
_entity_poly.type
_entity_poly.pdbx_seq_one_letter_code
_entity_poly.pdbx_strand_id
1 'polypeptide(L)'
;ALNRNRVLFEKLHRVEMIEKGDEAAEWNSSKALVARSIAAGFEWQPAKCLKCKYGVLADVEDRRQPEIIEKRQLYCLQGMPHPDLCTLVPGRSLAEDECQK
;
A
#
# COMPACT_ATOMS: atom_id res chain seq x y z
N ALA A 1 -14.55 -22.69 1.49
CA ALA A 1 -14.29 -21.28 1.16
C ALA A 1 -12.79 -21.04 1.25
N LEU A 2 -12.14 -20.69 0.14
CA LEU A 2 -10.69 -20.51 0.08
C LEU A 2 -10.36 -19.11 0.63
N ASN A 3 -9.98 -19.02 1.92
CA ASN A 3 -9.62 -17.75 2.54
C ASN A 3 -8.27 -17.29 1.96
N ARG A 4 -8.32 -16.48 0.89
CA ARG A 4 -7.22 -15.94 0.07
C ARG A 4 -6.16 -15.16 0.88
N ASN A 5 -5.40 -15.84 1.74
CA ASN A 5 -4.47 -15.26 2.72
C ASN A 5 -5.12 -14.21 3.64
N ARG A 6 -6.40 -14.40 3.97
CA ARG A 6 -7.14 -13.55 4.91
C ARG A 6 -7.22 -14.29 6.25
N VAL A 7 -6.87 -13.60 7.32
CA VAL A 7 -7.23 -14.04 8.68
C VAL A 7 -8.67 -13.63 8.90
N LEU A 8 -9.57 -14.61 9.01
CA LEU A 8 -10.98 -14.38 9.22
C LEU A 8 -11.28 -14.55 10.71
N PHE A 9 -11.78 -13.49 11.35
CA PHE A 9 -12.27 -13.56 12.72
C PHE A 9 -13.80 -13.72 12.68
N GLU A 10 -14.32 -14.86 13.11
CA GLU A 10 -15.77 -15.12 13.13
C GLU A 10 -16.53 -14.20 14.08
N LYS A 11 -15.88 -13.82 15.20
CA LYS A 11 -16.37 -12.82 16.15
C LYS A 11 -15.21 -11.95 16.62
N LEU A 12 -15.34 -10.65 16.40
CA LEU A 12 -14.34 -9.65 16.75
C LEU A 12 -14.91 -8.82 17.90
N HIS A 13 -14.45 -9.08 19.13
CA HIS A 13 -15.04 -8.47 20.33
C HIS A 13 -14.58 -7.04 20.54
N ARG A 14 -13.35 -6.70 20.16
CA ARG A 14 -12.76 -5.37 20.32
C ARG A 14 -11.57 -5.20 19.39
N VAL A 15 -11.44 -4.02 18.77
CA VAL A 15 -10.22 -3.56 18.10
C VAL A 15 -9.73 -2.34 18.86
N GLU A 16 -8.49 -2.38 19.31
CA GLU A 16 -7.81 -1.20 19.85
C GLU A 16 -6.63 -0.88 18.95
N MET A 17 -6.57 0.35 18.44
CA MET A 17 -5.39 0.87 17.76
C MET A 17 -4.49 1.49 18.83
N ILE A 18 -3.40 0.79 19.16
CA ILE A 18 -2.47 1.19 20.24
C ILE A 18 -1.67 2.43 19.84
N GLU A 19 -1.32 2.54 18.55
CA GLU A 19 -0.61 3.68 17.97
C GLU A 19 -1.22 3.99 16.60
N LYS A 20 -1.39 5.28 16.30
CA LYS A 20 -1.56 5.73 14.92
C LYS A 20 -0.16 5.80 14.34
N GLY A 21 0.14 5.03 13.29
CA GLY A 21 1.41 5.21 12.57
C GLY A 21 1.55 6.68 12.15
N ASP A 22 2.74 7.25 12.30
CA ASP A 22 3.05 8.69 12.22
C ASP A 22 2.61 9.39 10.92
N GLU A 23 2.18 8.64 9.91
CA GLU A 23 1.71 9.17 8.64
C GLU A 23 0.50 8.40 8.11
N ALA A 24 -0.54 8.23 8.93
CA ALA A 24 -1.88 7.94 8.37
C ALA A 24 -2.32 9.18 7.56
N ALA A 25 -1.79 9.32 6.34
CA ALA A 25 -2.06 10.43 5.45
C ALA A 25 -3.58 10.54 5.31
N GLU A 26 -4.15 11.59 5.92
CA GLU A 26 -5.57 11.85 5.79
C GLU A 26 -5.89 11.97 4.31
N TRP A 27 -6.63 10.99 3.80
CA TRP A 27 -7.10 10.93 2.44
C TRP A 27 -8.21 11.95 2.28
N ASN A 28 -7.90 13.07 1.63
CA ASN A 28 -8.91 13.95 1.08
C ASN A 28 -9.14 13.64 -0.40
N SER A 29 -10.23 14.15 -0.95
CA SER A 29 -10.61 13.94 -2.35
C SER A 29 -9.50 14.32 -3.34
N SER A 30 -8.81 15.44 -3.10
CA SER A 30 -7.71 15.89 -3.95
C SER A 30 -6.53 14.91 -3.95
N LYS A 31 -6.10 14.43 -2.79
CA LYS A 31 -5.03 13.42 -2.68
C LYS A 31 -5.43 12.11 -3.35
N ALA A 32 -6.69 11.69 -3.19
CA ALA A 32 -7.22 10.50 -3.84
C ALA A 32 -7.18 10.61 -5.37
N LEU A 33 -7.57 11.77 -5.93
CA LEU A 33 -7.52 12.03 -7.36
C LEU A 33 -6.08 12.01 -7.91
N VAL A 34 -5.17 12.71 -7.22
CA VAL A 34 -3.75 12.72 -7.62
C VAL A 34 -3.18 11.32 -7.59
N ALA A 35 -3.35 10.60 -6.47
CA ALA A 35 -2.86 9.23 -6.33
C ALA A 35 -3.41 8.32 -7.42
N ARG A 36 -4.71 8.40 -7.75
CA ARG A 36 -5.31 7.63 -8.84
C ARG A 36 -4.66 7.94 -10.19
N SER A 37 -4.30 9.19 -10.45
CA SER A 37 -3.71 9.61 -11.73
C SER A 37 -2.25 9.17 -11.92
N ILE A 38 -1.49 9.07 -10.82
CA ILE A 38 -0.06 8.77 -10.87
C ILE A 38 0.28 7.35 -10.42
N ALA A 39 -0.63 6.63 -9.77
CA ALA A 39 -0.34 5.33 -9.18
C ALA A 39 0.17 4.34 -10.23
N ALA A 40 1.30 3.71 -9.92
CA ALA A 40 1.89 2.65 -10.73
C ALA A 40 1.58 1.30 -10.09
N GLY A 41 0.92 0.40 -10.83
CA GLY A 41 0.61 -0.95 -10.37
C GLY A 41 1.78 -1.90 -10.60
N PHE A 42 2.02 -2.79 -9.64
CA PHE A 42 3.02 -3.86 -9.74
C PHE A 42 2.35 -5.22 -9.88
N GLU A 43 2.94 -6.11 -10.68
CA GLU A 43 2.46 -7.48 -10.86
C GLU A 43 2.81 -8.40 -9.68
N TRP A 44 3.77 -8.00 -8.83
CA TRP A 44 4.11 -8.69 -7.59
C TRP A 44 4.13 -7.74 -6.40
N GLN A 45 4.23 -8.32 -5.20
CA GLN A 45 4.11 -7.60 -3.93
C GLN A 45 5.43 -7.65 -3.15
N PRO A 46 6.45 -6.86 -3.54
CA PRO A 46 7.74 -6.88 -2.84
C PRO A 46 7.58 -6.38 -1.40
N ALA A 47 8.22 -7.08 -0.46
CA ALA A 47 8.09 -6.82 0.97
C ALA A 47 8.42 -5.36 1.35
N LYS A 48 9.37 -4.72 0.65
CA LYS A 48 9.72 -3.32 0.89
C LYS A 48 8.55 -2.37 0.63
N CYS A 49 7.77 -2.62 -0.42
CA CYS A 49 6.66 -1.76 -0.79
C CYS A 49 5.44 -2.01 0.10
N LEU A 50 5.26 -3.21 0.65
CA LEU A 50 4.20 -3.49 1.63
C LEU A 50 4.36 -2.73 2.95
N LYS A 51 5.61 -2.34 3.30
CA LYS A 51 5.93 -1.52 4.48
C LYS A 51 6.16 -0.04 4.14
N CYS A 52 6.05 0.33 2.87
CA CYS A 52 6.26 1.70 2.42
C CYS A 52 5.00 2.52 2.64
N LYS A 53 5.13 3.74 3.15
CA LYS A 53 4.00 4.69 3.31
C LYS A 53 3.28 5.05 2.01
N TYR A 54 3.94 4.88 0.87
CA TYR A 54 3.36 5.11 -0.46
C TYR A 54 2.93 3.82 -1.16
N GLY A 55 3.08 2.66 -0.53
CA GLY A 55 2.62 1.37 -1.05
C GLY A 55 1.21 1.07 -0.58
N VAL A 56 0.28 0.81 -1.50
CA VAL A 56 -1.11 0.46 -1.17
C VAL A 56 -1.52 -0.83 -1.86
N LEU A 57 -2.03 -1.76 -1.09
CA LEU A 57 -2.62 -2.99 -1.60
C LEU A 57 -4.12 -2.77 -1.82
N ALA A 58 -4.57 -2.88 -3.06
CA ALA A 58 -5.97 -2.72 -3.43
C ALA A 58 -6.55 -4.03 -3.97
N ASP A 59 -7.78 -4.34 -3.60
CA ASP A 59 -8.58 -5.36 -4.28
C ASP A 59 -9.04 -4.77 -5.63
N VAL A 60 -8.77 -5.46 -6.74
CA VAL A 60 -9.10 -5.02 -8.10
C VAL A 60 -9.89 -6.10 -8.83
N GLU A 61 -10.87 -5.64 -9.61
CA GLU A 61 -11.63 -6.48 -10.54
C GLU A 61 -11.06 -6.32 -11.95
N ASP A 62 -10.53 -7.41 -12.51
CA ASP A 62 -10.16 -7.45 -13.92
C ASP A 62 -11.36 -7.88 -14.76
N ARG A 63 -11.93 -6.92 -15.50
CA ARG A 63 -13.08 -7.12 -16.39
C ARG A 63 -12.69 -7.25 -17.86
N ARG A 64 -11.40 -7.45 -18.17
CA ARG A 64 -10.92 -7.61 -19.55
C ARG A 64 -11.23 -8.99 -20.14
N GLN A 65 -11.60 -9.95 -19.30
CA GLN A 65 -11.96 -11.31 -19.69
C GLN A 65 -13.45 -11.57 -19.46
N PRO A 66 -14.03 -12.63 -20.06
CA PRO A 66 -15.44 -13.00 -19.87
C PRO A 66 -15.77 -13.30 -18.40
N GLU A 67 -14.77 -13.77 -17.64
CA GLU A 67 -14.87 -14.00 -16.21
C GLU A 67 -14.25 -12.83 -15.44
N ILE A 68 -14.95 -12.35 -14.41
CA ILE A 68 -14.44 -11.31 -13.52
C ILE A 68 -13.40 -11.95 -12.60
N ILE A 69 -12.15 -11.52 -12.75
CA ILE A 69 -11.06 -11.99 -11.89
C ILE A 69 -10.83 -10.94 -10.80
N GLU A 70 -11.12 -11.31 -9.57
CA GLU A 70 -10.75 -10.53 -8.40
C GLU A 70 -9.32 -10.87 -7.96
N LYS A 71 -8.43 -9.88 -7.96
CA LYS A 71 -7.06 -10.04 -7.46
C LYS A 71 -6.65 -8.88 -6.55
N ARG A 72 -5.60 -9.08 -5.76
CA ARG A 72 -4.94 -7.97 -5.04
C ARG A 72 -3.75 -7.48 -5.83
N GLN A 73 -3.73 -6.19 -6.08
CA GLN A 73 -2.65 -5.52 -6.77
C GLN A 73 -2.02 -4.47 -5.87
N LEU A 74 -0.69 -4.43 -5.86
CA LEU A 74 0.07 -3.42 -5.12
C LEU A 74 0.29 -2.22 -6.02
N TYR A 75 0.08 -1.02 -5.49
CA TYR A 75 0.29 0.24 -6.16
C TYR A 75 1.30 1.09 -5.42
N CYS A 76 2.18 1.78 -6.17
CA CYS A 76 2.98 2.86 -5.65
C CYS A 76 2.28 4.20 -5.95
N LEU A 77 1.92 4.93 -4.89
CA LEU A 77 1.22 6.22 -5.00
C LEU A 77 2.12 7.38 -5.43
N GLN A 78 3.42 7.17 -5.53
CA GLN A 78 4.35 8.13 -6.15
C GLN A 78 4.57 7.87 -7.65
N GLY A 79 3.95 6.83 -8.20
CA GLY A 79 4.08 6.50 -9.62
C GLY A 79 5.42 5.90 -10.02
N MET A 80 6.15 5.30 -9.06
CA MET A 80 7.40 4.62 -9.37
C MET A 80 7.13 3.44 -10.32
N PRO A 81 7.80 3.38 -11.50
CA PRO A 81 7.50 2.37 -12.51
C PRO A 81 8.01 0.97 -12.13
N HIS A 82 9.02 0.91 -11.25
CA HIS A 82 9.58 -0.35 -10.77
C HIS A 82 10.02 -0.22 -9.31
N PRO A 83 9.75 -1.21 -8.45
CA PRO A 83 10.17 -1.19 -7.05
C PRO A 83 11.66 -0.94 -6.85
N ASP A 84 12.52 -1.49 -7.71
CA ASP A 84 13.99 -1.43 -7.55
C ASP A 84 14.61 -0.07 -7.90
N LEU A 85 13.84 0.81 -8.53
CA LEU A 85 14.25 2.19 -8.76
C LEU A 85 13.90 3.10 -7.58
N CYS A 86 13.14 2.61 -6.61
CA CYS A 86 12.74 3.38 -5.44
C CYS A 86 13.87 3.40 -4.41
N THR A 87 14.39 4.59 -4.12
CA THR A 87 15.45 4.83 -3.12
C THR A 87 14.93 4.83 -1.69
N LEU A 88 13.60 4.85 -1.49
CA LEU A 88 13.00 4.79 -0.17
C LEU A 88 13.19 3.40 0.43
N VAL A 89 14.04 3.33 1.45
CA VAL A 89 14.23 2.14 2.27
C VAL A 89 13.19 2.15 3.39
N PRO A 90 12.37 1.10 3.57
CA PRO A 90 11.41 1.04 4.66
C PRO A 90 12.13 1.12 6.00
N GLY A 91 11.73 2.07 6.86
CA GLY A 91 12.24 2.19 8.22
C GLY A 91 13.40 3.17 8.43
N ARG A 92 13.85 3.91 7.40
CA ARG A 92 14.69 5.10 7.63
C ARG A 92 13.79 6.33 7.72
N SER A 93 13.66 6.87 8.92
CA SER A 93 13.14 8.23 9.07
C SER A 93 14.19 9.18 8.49
N LEU A 94 13.77 10.15 7.69
CA LEU A 94 14.65 11.22 7.18
C LEU A 94 15.16 12.14 8.31
N ALA A 95 14.79 11.88 9.56
CA ALA A 95 15.26 12.63 10.74
C ALA A 95 16.63 12.16 11.26
N GLU A 96 17.19 11.08 10.72
CA GLU A 96 18.51 10.59 11.16
C GLU A 96 19.70 11.20 10.39
N ASP A 97 19.44 11.98 9.33
CA ASP A 97 20.49 12.60 8.50
C ASP A 97 20.92 14.02 8.98
N GLU A 98 20.38 14.55 10.09
CA GLU A 98 20.77 15.86 10.66
C GLU A 98 21.81 15.79 11.79
N CYS A 99 22.65 14.76 11.85
CA CYS A 99 23.75 14.71 12.84
C CYS A 99 25.12 14.44 12.21
N GLN A 100 25.52 15.27 11.25
CA GLN A 100 26.93 15.52 10.95
C GLN A 100 27.15 17.00 10.60
N LYS A 101 27.28 17.85 11.63
CA LYS A 101 28.16 19.01 11.63
C LYS A 101 28.76 19.19 13.02
#